data_AF-A0A2V8Q125-F1
#
_entry.id   AF-A0A2V8Q125-F1
#
_cell.length_a   1.000
_cell.length_b   1.000
_cell.length_c   1.000
_cell.angle_alpha   90.00
_cell.angle_beta   90.00
_cell.angle_gamma   90.00
#
_symmetry.space_group_name_H-M   'P 1'
#
loop_
_entity.id
_entity.type
_entity.pdbx_description
1 polymer ?
#
loop_
_entity_poly.entity_id
_entity_poly.type
_entity_poly.pdbx_seq_one_letter_code
_entity_poly.pdbx_strand_id
1 'polypeptide(L)'
;MRRIFLLAILFLFSVSVVQAATISKVAFERGGFIYVKDMKTGVEKRIAKGSYPSISTDGTRVAYSHDGVASNKEMTREIRMVELNTGTVVEFASLKKFLCYGAVWSPDSKKLALSLFKD
;
A
#
# COMPACT_ATOMS: atom_id res chain seq x y z
N MET A 1 -14.16 -0.12 -59.64
CA MET A 1 -13.40 -1.11 -58.86
C MET A 1 -11.92 -0.70 -58.75
N ARG A 2 -11.58 0.30 -57.92
CA ARG A 2 -10.17 0.59 -57.55
C ARG A 2 -10.04 1.70 -56.48
N ARG A 3 -10.95 1.80 -55.50
CA ARG A 3 -10.87 2.84 -54.45
C ARG A 3 -11.36 2.41 -53.06
N ILE A 4 -11.44 1.10 -52.77
CA ILE A 4 -11.92 0.58 -51.46
C ILE A 4 -10.81 -0.21 -50.71
N PHE A 5 -9.58 -0.25 -51.22
CA PHE A 5 -8.46 -0.97 -50.59
C PHE A 5 -7.50 -0.06 -49.78
N LEU A 6 -8.03 0.95 -49.08
CA LEU A 6 -7.21 1.85 -48.23
C LEU A 6 -7.65 1.91 -46.77
N LEU A 7 -8.59 1.06 -46.34
CA LEU A 7 -9.18 1.09 -45.01
C LEU A 7 -8.85 -0.11 -44.10
N ALA A 8 -8.01 -1.07 -44.55
CA ALA A 8 -7.82 -2.34 -43.84
C ALA A 8 -6.37 -2.62 -43.34
N ILE A 9 -5.42 -1.69 -43.45
CA ILE A 9 -4.01 -1.91 -43.05
C ILE A 9 -3.55 -0.93 -41.95
N LEU A 10 -4.46 -0.22 -41.29
CA LEU A 10 -4.16 0.65 -40.14
C LEU A 10 -4.69 0.09 -38.80
N PHE A 11 -5.06 -1.19 -38.76
CA PHE A 11 -5.66 -1.83 -37.60
C PHE A 11 -4.83 -2.99 -37.03
N LEU A 12 -3.49 -2.94 -37.17
CA LEU A 12 -2.62 -4.07 -36.79
C LEU A 12 -1.48 -3.77 -35.81
N PHE A 13 -1.34 -2.56 -35.25
CA PHE A 13 -0.28 -2.32 -34.26
C PHE A 13 -0.68 -1.31 -33.18
N SER A 14 -1.56 -1.71 -32.27
CA SER A 14 -1.57 -1.14 -30.92
C SER A 14 -2.29 -2.03 -29.91
N VAL A 15 -2.07 -3.35 -29.97
CA VAL A 15 -2.17 -4.12 -28.72
C VAL A 15 -0.89 -3.81 -27.95
N SER A 16 -0.88 -2.66 -27.28
CA SER A 16 0.06 -2.45 -26.18
C SER A 16 -0.24 -3.57 -25.20
N VAL A 17 0.60 -4.59 -25.17
CA VAL A 17 0.62 -5.53 -24.05
C VAL A 17 0.91 -4.65 -22.85
N VAL A 18 -0.15 -4.31 -22.11
CA VAL A 18 0.01 -3.73 -20.79
C VAL A 18 0.64 -4.87 -20.00
N GLN A 19 1.97 -4.88 -19.96
CA GLN A 19 2.71 -5.72 -19.03
C GLN A 19 2.13 -5.33 -17.68
N ALA A 20 1.27 -6.18 -17.12
CA ALA A 20 0.78 -5.98 -15.78
C ALA A 20 2.04 -5.82 -14.94
N ALA A 21 2.25 -4.62 -14.41
CA ALA A 21 3.41 -4.33 -13.60
C ALA A 21 3.33 -5.32 -12.46
N THR A 22 4.11 -6.40 -12.55
CA THR A 22 4.03 -7.49 -11.59
C THR A 22 4.43 -6.87 -10.27
N ILE A 23 3.46 -6.66 -9.39
CA ILE A 23 3.71 -6.13 -8.06
C ILE A 23 4.67 -7.11 -7.43
N SER A 24 5.88 -6.64 -7.18
CA SER A 24 6.98 -7.46 -6.68
C SER A 24 7.45 -6.95 -5.32
N LYS A 25 6.67 -6.10 -4.66
CA LYS A 25 7.06 -5.52 -3.38
C LYS A 25 6.51 -6.35 -2.24
N VAL A 26 7.35 -6.58 -1.23
CA VAL A 26 6.97 -7.18 0.05
C VAL A 26 7.25 -6.18 1.14
N ALA A 27 6.26 -5.95 2.00
CA ALA A 27 6.44 -5.20 3.23
C ALA A 27 6.66 -6.16 4.41
N PHE A 28 7.61 -5.86 5.27
CA PHE A 28 7.92 -6.68 6.44
C PHE A 28 8.44 -5.82 7.60
N GLU A 29 8.35 -6.37 8.80
CA GLU A 29 8.88 -5.75 10.01
C GLU A 29 10.29 -6.26 10.30
N ARG A 30 11.20 -5.35 10.68
CA ARG A 30 12.52 -5.68 11.19
C ARG A 30 12.93 -4.68 12.26
N GLY A 31 13.04 -5.13 13.51
CA GLY A 31 13.51 -4.31 14.64
C GLY A 31 12.63 -3.09 14.95
N GLY A 32 11.29 -3.24 14.88
CA GLY A 32 10.34 -2.15 15.14
C GLY A 32 10.24 -1.11 14.01
N PHE A 33 10.76 -1.43 12.83
CA PHE A 33 10.62 -0.63 11.62
C PHE A 33 10.00 -1.44 10.51
N ILE A 34 9.22 -0.74 9.68
CA ILE A 34 8.65 -1.27 8.46
C ILE A 34 9.65 -1.08 7.33
N TYR A 35 9.89 -2.16 6.59
CA TYR A 35 10.69 -2.19 5.39
C TYR A 35 9.82 -2.59 4.21
N VAL A 36 10.18 -2.10 3.03
CA VAL A 36 9.67 -2.58 1.75
C VAL A 36 10.83 -2.99 0.88
N LYS A 37 10.77 -4.22 0.37
CA LYS A 37 11.72 -4.76 -0.59
C LYS A 37 11.04 -4.98 -1.92
N ASP A 38 11.65 -4.47 -2.99
CA ASP A 38 11.30 -4.83 -4.35
C ASP A 38 12.02 -6.14 -4.71
N MET A 39 11.25 -7.19 -4.99
CA MET A 39 11.74 -8.55 -5.21
C MET A 39 12.32 -8.74 -6.62
N LYS A 40 12.06 -7.83 -7.56
CA LYS A 40 12.69 -7.85 -8.88
C LYS A 40 14.10 -7.29 -8.84
N THR A 41 14.27 -6.15 -8.19
CA THR A 41 15.54 -5.41 -8.12
C THR A 41 16.38 -5.77 -6.90
N GLY A 42 15.77 -6.37 -5.88
CA GLY A 42 16.39 -6.64 -4.58
C GLY A 42 16.52 -5.40 -3.68
N VAL A 43 16.15 -4.20 -4.18
CA VAL A 43 16.26 -2.94 -3.44
C VAL A 43 15.34 -2.96 -2.23
N GLU A 44 15.91 -2.67 -1.06
CA GLU A 44 15.20 -2.59 0.21
C GLU A 44 15.24 -1.17 0.76
N LYS A 45 14.12 -0.70 1.29
CA LYS A 45 14.01 0.63 1.93
C LYS A 45 13.34 0.51 3.28
N ARG A 46 13.90 1.19 4.28
CA ARG A 46 13.21 1.46 5.56
C ARG A 46 12.19 2.56 5.35
N ILE A 47 10.96 2.33 5.78
CA ILE A 47 9.82 3.19 5.48
C ILE A 47 9.38 4.00 6.70
N ALA A 48 9.12 3.35 7.83
CA ALA A 48 8.58 4.01 9.02
C ALA A 48 8.89 3.20 10.29
N LYS A 49 8.75 3.84 11.46
CA LYS A 49 8.68 3.15 12.76
C LYS A 49 7.28 2.55 12.94
N GLY A 50 7.20 1.26 13.23
CA GLY A 50 5.93 0.57 13.39
C GLY A 50 6.05 -0.95 13.28
N SER A 51 4.91 -1.61 13.31
CA SER A 51 4.76 -3.07 13.30
C SER A 51 3.57 -3.51 12.43
N TYR A 52 3.47 -4.82 12.17
CA TYR A 52 2.35 -5.45 11.44
C TYR A 52 1.99 -4.75 10.11
N PRO A 53 2.93 -4.66 9.15
CA PRO A 53 2.66 -3.98 7.89
C PRO A 53 1.71 -4.78 6.99
N SER A 54 0.95 -4.05 6.19
CA SER A 54 0.10 -4.57 5.12
C SER A 54 0.25 -3.68 3.88
N ILE A 55 0.79 -4.25 2.80
CA ILE A 55 0.99 -3.53 1.53
C ILE A 55 -0.30 -3.60 0.69
N SER A 56 -0.67 -2.50 0.04
CA SER A 56 -1.82 -2.48 -0.88
C SER A 56 -1.58 -3.40 -2.07
N THR A 57 -2.66 -3.93 -2.66
CA THR A 57 -2.58 -4.82 -3.83
C THR A 57 -1.84 -4.15 -4.99
N ASP A 58 -1.99 -2.84 -5.17
CA ASP A 58 -1.28 -2.06 -6.18
C ASP A 58 0.20 -1.76 -5.85
N GLY A 59 0.66 -2.12 -4.65
CA GLY A 59 2.05 -1.96 -4.23
C GLY A 59 2.50 -0.50 -4.04
N THR A 60 1.56 0.44 -3.91
CA THR A 60 1.83 1.88 -3.76
C THR A 60 1.76 2.36 -2.31
N ARG A 61 1.07 1.63 -1.42
CA ARG A 61 0.81 2.05 -0.04
C ARG A 61 1.15 0.95 0.95
N VAL A 62 1.52 1.34 2.17
CA VAL A 62 1.63 0.40 3.30
C VAL A 62 0.82 0.94 4.46
N ALA A 63 -0.14 0.14 4.95
CA ALA A 63 -0.77 0.34 6.24
C ALA A 63 0.07 -0.36 7.32
N TYR A 64 0.20 0.22 8.50
CA TYR A 64 0.99 -0.34 9.59
C TYR A 64 0.48 0.11 10.94
N SER A 65 0.79 -0.66 11.97
CA SER A 65 0.53 -0.30 13.36
C SER A 65 1.62 0.65 13.85
N HIS A 66 1.22 1.73 14.51
CA HIS A 66 2.10 2.68 15.17
C HIS A 66 1.75 2.76 16.65
N ASP A 67 2.67 2.26 17.47
CA ASP A 67 2.51 2.27 18.91
C ASP A 67 3.02 3.58 19.50
N GLY A 68 2.25 4.14 20.42
CA GLY A 68 2.56 5.37 21.13
C GLY A 68 2.18 5.30 22.60
N VAL A 69 2.40 6.41 23.29
CA VAL A 69 2.00 6.60 24.69
C VAL A 69 1.22 7.91 24.74
N ALA A 70 -0.03 7.85 25.17
CA ALA A 70 -0.87 9.04 25.36
C ALA A 70 -0.39 9.87 26.56
N SER A 71 -0.89 11.10 26.70
CA SER A 71 -0.51 12.01 27.79
C SER A 71 -0.81 11.45 29.18
N ASN A 72 -1.82 10.59 29.30
CA ASN A 72 -2.19 9.86 30.52
C ASN A 72 -1.37 8.58 30.75
N LYS A 73 -0.31 8.34 29.96
CA LYS A 73 0.55 7.14 29.99
C LYS A 73 -0.13 5.84 29.54
N GLU A 74 -1.30 5.91 28.94
CA GLU A 74 -1.91 4.73 28.31
C GLU A 74 -1.22 4.41 26.99
N MET A 75 -1.02 3.11 26.74
CA MET A 75 -0.51 2.63 25.47
C MET A 75 -1.55 2.92 24.38
N THR A 76 -1.11 3.50 23.27
CA THR A 76 -1.94 3.67 22.08
C THR A 76 -1.42 2.80 20.96
N ARG A 77 -2.33 2.30 20.13
CA ARG A 77 -1.99 1.67 18.85
C ARG A 77 -2.88 2.24 17.76
N GLU A 78 -2.27 3.02 16.89
CA GLU A 78 -2.93 3.60 15.73
C GLU A 78 -2.62 2.78 14.47
N ILE A 79 -3.56 2.76 13.52
CA ILE A 79 -3.20 2.42 12.14
C ILE A 79 -2.77 3.70 11.43
N ARG A 80 -1.64 3.63 10.74
CA ARG A 80 -1.14 4.68 9.85
C ARG A 80 -0.95 4.10 8.47
N MET A 81 -0.92 4.98 7.48
CA MET A 81 -0.61 4.62 6.09
C MET A 81 0.56 5.45 5.61
N VAL A 82 1.41 4.89 4.76
CA VAL A 82 2.47 5.61 4.04
C VAL A 82 2.34 5.38 2.55
N GLU A 83 2.39 6.47 1.79
CA GLU A 83 2.48 6.46 0.33
C GLU A 83 3.93 6.26 -0.08
N LEU A 84 4.24 5.15 -0.74
CA LEU A 84 5.62 4.72 -0.99
C LEU A 84 6.37 5.60 -2.00
N ASN A 85 5.65 6.27 -2.90
CA ASN A 85 6.26 7.12 -3.92
C ASN A 85 6.73 8.46 -3.34
N THR A 86 5.99 9.01 -2.38
CA THR A 86 6.26 10.33 -1.80
C THR A 86 6.83 10.27 -0.39
N GLY A 87 6.70 9.12 0.29
CA GLY A 87 6.97 8.99 1.72
C GLY A 87 5.92 9.66 2.61
N THR A 88 4.82 10.14 2.04
CA THR A 88 3.77 10.85 2.80
C THR A 88 3.09 9.89 3.76
N VAL A 89 3.08 10.24 5.05
CA VAL A 89 2.34 9.50 6.08
C VAL A 89 0.96 10.11 6.26
N VAL A 90 -0.06 9.26 6.26
CA VAL A 90 -1.44 9.61 6.56
C VAL A 90 -1.81 9.02 7.91
N GLU A 91 -2.26 9.89 8.81
CA GLU A 91 -2.84 9.52 10.11
C GLU A 91 -4.36 9.62 10.02
N PHE A 92 -5.07 8.59 10.50
CA PHE A 92 -6.53 8.59 10.49
C PHE A 92 -7.06 9.22 11.78
N ALA A 93 -7.40 10.51 11.74
CA ALA A 93 -7.86 11.26 12.91
C ALA A 93 -9.05 10.59 13.63
N SER A 94 -9.96 9.95 12.89
CA SER A 94 -11.11 9.24 13.43
C SER A 94 -10.76 7.99 14.25
N LEU A 95 -9.55 7.43 14.05
CA LEU A 95 -9.09 6.21 14.70
C LEU A 95 -8.27 6.47 15.98
N LYS A 96 -7.82 7.72 16.22
CA LYS A 96 -6.92 8.05 17.34
C LYS A 96 -7.48 7.73 18.74
N LYS A 97 -8.79 7.56 18.85
CA LYS A 97 -9.50 7.25 20.11
C LYS A 97 -9.68 5.75 20.37
N PHE A 98 -9.21 4.89 19.47
CA PHE A 98 -9.37 3.44 19.57
C PHE A 98 -8.00 2.76 19.54
N LEU A 99 -7.89 1.59 20.16
CA LEU A 99 -6.80 0.67 19.86
C LEU A 99 -7.14 -0.09 18.59
N CYS A 100 -6.33 0.08 17.55
CA CYS A 100 -6.58 -0.53 16.25
C CYS A 100 -5.56 -1.62 15.90
N TYR A 101 -6.02 -2.71 15.27
CA TYR A 101 -5.18 -3.87 14.96
C TYR A 101 -5.49 -4.45 13.59
N GLY A 102 -4.49 -5.12 13.00
CA GLY A 102 -4.68 -6.04 11.88
C GLY A 102 -5.24 -5.39 10.62
N ALA A 103 -4.72 -4.23 10.24
CA ALA A 103 -5.16 -3.55 9.03
C ALA A 103 -4.85 -4.40 7.78
N VAL A 104 -5.87 -4.62 6.93
CA VAL A 104 -5.73 -5.34 5.66
C VAL A 104 -6.43 -4.58 4.54
N TRP A 105 -5.82 -4.58 3.36
CA TRP A 105 -6.33 -3.88 2.19
C TRP A 105 -7.45 -4.64 1.51
N SER A 106 -8.45 -3.91 1.02
CA SER A 106 -9.40 -4.44 0.05
C SER A 106 -8.67 -4.80 -1.25
N PRO A 107 -9.19 -5.77 -2.04
CA PRO A 107 -8.55 -6.18 -3.30
C PRO A 107 -8.29 -5.03 -4.27
N ASP A 108 -9.16 -4.01 -4.28
CA ASP A 108 -9.05 -2.82 -5.12
C ASP A 108 -8.12 -1.72 -4.57
N SER A 109 -7.44 -1.95 -3.43
CA SER A 109 -6.52 -1.01 -2.76
C SER A 109 -7.17 0.29 -2.26
N LYS A 110 -8.50 0.39 -2.20
CA LYS A 110 -9.19 1.63 -1.82
C LYS A 110 -9.63 1.69 -0.37
N LYS A 111 -9.75 0.56 0.30
CA LYS A 111 -10.29 0.46 1.66
C LYS A 111 -9.39 -0.38 2.55
N LEU A 112 -9.49 -0.13 3.85
CA LEU A 112 -8.88 -0.96 4.89
C LEU A 112 -9.98 -1.59 5.73
N ALA A 113 -9.86 -2.88 6.00
CA ALA A 113 -10.53 -3.52 7.12
C ALA A 113 -9.53 -3.58 8.29
N LEU A 114 -10.03 -3.37 9.51
CA LEU A 114 -9.23 -3.39 10.74
C LEU A 114 -10.13 -3.75 11.92
N SER A 115 -9.51 -4.22 13.00
CA SER A 115 -10.18 -4.40 14.29
C SER A 115 -9.99 -3.14 15.13
N LEU A 116 -11.05 -2.70 15.79
CA LEU A 116 -11.00 -1.63 16.77
C LEU A 116 -11.47 -2.17 18.12
N PHE A 117 -10.72 -1.87 19.17
CA PHE A 117 -11.13 -2.11 20.53
C PHE A 117 -11.81 -0.85 21.06
N LYS A 118 -13.00 -1.03 21.62
CA LYS A 118 -13.80 0.02 22.24
C LYS A 118 -14.37 -0.57 23.52
N ASP A 119 -14.06 0.06 24.64
CA ASP A 119 -14.65 -0.24 25.95
C ASP A 119 -16.16 0.04 25.96
#